data_AF-N2A1N6-F1
#
_entry.id   AF-N2A1N6-F1
#
_cell.length_a   1.000
_cell.length_b   1.000
_cell.length_c   1.000
_cell.angle_alpha   90.00
_cell.angle_beta   90.00
_cell.angle_gamma   90.00
#
_symmetry.space_group_name_H-M   'P 1'
#
loop_
_entity.id
_entity.type
_entity.pdbx_description
1 polymer ?
#
loop_
_entity_poly.entity_id
_entity_poly.type
_entity_poly.pdbx_seq_one_letter_code
_entity_poly.pdbx_strand_id
1 'polypeptide(L)'
;MESINIDIESFSSVDLSKCGVYRYASSPDFDILLFGYSVDGGDVHVVDLCQGEEIPADIVAALSDDSVIKWSYNNNFERVSLSNYFGTWFEPGNWRCTMVWAAYLGLPRSLEDVGAVLGLEKQKLSEGKDLIRYFCVPCKPTKANGGRTRNLPGHDREKWERFKAYTGTADAVCIKLREGIRSGILSGG
;
A
#
# COMPACT_ATOMS: atom_id res chain seq x y z
N MET A 1 -14.81 -7.18 13.64
CA MET A 1 -13.95 -7.05 12.47
C MET A 1 -13.75 -8.43 11.90
N GLU A 2 -14.25 -8.67 10.69
CA GLU A 2 -14.05 -9.95 9.97
C GLU A 2 -12.84 -9.84 9.03
N SER A 3 -12.63 -8.66 8.45
CA SER A 3 -11.54 -8.41 7.51
C SER A 3 -11.05 -6.97 7.53
N ILE A 4 -9.78 -6.79 7.18
CA ILE A 4 -9.16 -5.49 6.96
C ILE A 4 -8.49 -5.44 5.60
N ASN A 5 -8.71 -4.37 4.86
CA ASN A 5 -7.91 -3.98 3.71
C ASN A 5 -6.76 -3.10 4.20
N ILE A 6 -5.59 -3.29 3.62
CA ILE A 6 -4.36 -2.61 4.00
C ILE A 6 -3.62 -2.21 2.73
N ASP A 7 -3.14 -0.97 2.72
CA ASP A 7 -2.19 -0.45 1.76
C ASP A 7 -1.15 0.39 2.50
N ILE A 8 0.13 0.26 2.14
CA ILE A 8 1.20 1.03 2.79
C ILE A 8 2.10 1.70 1.78
N GLU A 9 2.54 2.89 2.14
CA GLU A 9 3.60 3.58 1.43
C GLU A 9 4.84 3.61 2.30
N SER A 10 5.99 3.21 1.78
CA SER A 10 7.22 3.13 2.56
C SER A 10 8.41 3.73 1.82
N PHE A 11 9.43 4.10 2.57
CA PHE A 11 10.72 4.54 2.03
C PHE A 11 11.79 3.53 2.40
N SER A 12 12.79 3.37 1.53
CA SER A 12 14.08 2.74 1.83
C SER A 12 15.13 3.28 0.87
N SER A 13 16.39 3.37 1.30
CA SER A 13 17.50 3.65 0.37
C SER A 13 17.77 2.51 -0.62
N VAL A 14 17.24 1.32 -0.35
CA VAL A 14 17.45 0.13 -1.18
C VAL A 14 16.43 0.08 -2.31
N ASP A 15 16.87 -0.29 -3.51
CA ASP A 15 16.00 -0.46 -4.67
C ASP A 15 15.22 -1.78 -4.60
N LEU A 16 13.92 -1.70 -4.27
CA LEU A 16 13.01 -2.83 -4.14
C LEU A 16 13.05 -3.78 -5.35
N SER A 17 13.13 -3.23 -6.57
CA SER A 17 13.10 -4.01 -7.81
C SER A 17 14.35 -4.87 -8.01
N LYS A 18 15.46 -4.52 -7.36
CA LYS A 18 16.75 -5.21 -7.48
C LYS A 18 17.01 -6.19 -6.35
N CYS A 19 16.40 -5.98 -5.18
CA CYS A 19 16.73 -6.75 -3.98
C CYS A 19 15.58 -7.56 -3.40
N GLY A 20 14.34 -7.31 -3.82
CA GLY A 20 13.15 -7.87 -3.19
C GLY A 20 12.83 -7.26 -1.83
N VAL A 21 11.64 -7.56 -1.32
CA VAL A 21 11.06 -6.89 -0.15
C VAL A 21 11.85 -7.11 1.14
N TYR A 22 12.42 -8.29 1.37
CA TYR A 22 13.11 -8.58 2.63
C TYR A 22 14.31 -7.65 2.85
N ARG A 23 15.17 -7.49 1.84
CA ARG A 23 16.31 -6.57 1.93
C ARG A 23 15.88 -5.10 1.94
N TYR A 24 14.80 -4.78 1.23
CA TYR A 24 14.22 -3.44 1.21
C TYR A 24 13.74 -3.02 2.61
N ALA A 25 12.95 -3.88 3.26
CA ALA A 25 12.34 -3.64 4.56
C ALA A 25 13.37 -3.67 5.70
N SER A 26 14.40 -4.52 5.62
CA SER A 26 15.47 -4.57 6.63
C SER A 26 16.53 -3.47 6.49
N SER A 27 16.35 -2.49 5.60
CA SER A 27 17.28 -1.36 5.51
C SER A 27 17.24 -0.54 6.80
N PRO A 28 18.38 -0.03 7.32
CA PRO A 28 18.41 0.80 8.52
C PRO A 28 17.57 2.08 8.42
N ASP A 29 17.30 2.54 7.20
CA ASP A 29 16.50 3.73 6.90
C ASP A 29 15.11 3.41 6.32
N PHE A 30 14.70 2.14 6.40
CA PHE A 30 13.35 1.75 6.05
C PHE A 30 12.34 2.40 7.00
N ASP A 31 11.25 2.92 6.44
CA ASP A 31 10.19 3.55 7.22
C ASP A 31 8.84 3.44 6.51
N ILE A 32 7.75 3.23 7.25
CA ILE A 32 6.40 3.29 6.71
C ILE A 32 5.91 4.73 6.84
N LEU A 33 5.56 5.33 5.70
CA LEU A 33 5.20 6.74 5.60
C LEU A 33 3.70 6.97 5.80
N LEU A 34 2.89 6.15 5.12
CA LEU A 34 1.42 6.18 5.17
C LEU A 34 0.89 4.76 5.36
N PHE A 35 -0.17 4.64 6.14
CA PHE A 35 -0.89 3.40 6.36
C PHE A 35 -2.38 3.60 6.02
N GLY A 36 -2.80 3.07 4.87
CA GLY A 36 -4.18 3.00 4.45
C GLY A 36 -4.87 1.75 5.00
N TYR A 37 -6.10 1.88 5.46
CA TYR A 37 -6.92 0.73 5.83
C TYR A 37 -8.42 0.95 5.63
N SER A 38 -9.14 -0.15 5.44
CA SER A 38 -10.60 -0.20 5.49
C SER A 38 -11.07 -1.44 6.24
N VAL A 39 -11.99 -1.27 7.17
CA VAL A 39 -12.55 -2.34 8.00
C VAL A 39 -13.83 -2.86 7.36
N ASP A 40 -13.89 -4.16 7.13
CA ASP A 40 -15.08 -4.87 6.63
C ASP A 40 -15.66 -4.29 5.32
N GLY A 41 -14.82 -3.62 4.50
CA GLY A 41 -15.24 -2.95 3.26
C GLY A 41 -15.92 -1.59 3.47
N GLY A 42 -15.83 -1.02 4.67
CA GLY A 42 -16.29 0.33 4.97
C GLY A 42 -15.35 1.41 4.42
N ASP A 43 -15.47 2.61 4.99
CA ASP A 43 -14.68 3.77 4.58
C ASP A 43 -13.17 3.51 4.67
N VAL A 44 -12.43 4.13 3.74
CA VAL A 44 -10.97 4.07 3.73
C VAL A 44 -10.41 5.19 4.59
N HIS A 45 -9.52 4.81 5.50
CA HIS A 45 -8.79 5.70 6.38
C HIS A 45 -7.31 5.69 6.00
N VAL A 46 -6.62 6.83 6.13
CA VAL A 46 -5.18 6.94 5.89
C VAL A 46 -4.54 7.58 7.10
N VAL A 47 -3.57 6.89 7.68
CA VAL A 47 -2.78 7.34 8.83
C VAL A 47 -1.45 7.92 8.34
N ASP A 48 -1.19 9.18 8.68
CA ASP A 48 0.02 9.93 8.35
C ASP A 48 1.10 9.74 9.43
N LEU A 49 1.82 8.62 9.34
CA LEU A 49 2.86 8.24 10.30
C LEU A 49 4.01 9.26 10.31
N CYS A 50 4.28 9.90 9.16
CA CYS A 50 5.29 10.95 9.06
C CYS A 50 4.91 12.25 9.78
N GLN A 51 3.63 12.44 10.15
CA GLN A 51 3.15 13.59 10.92
C GLN A 51 2.77 13.22 12.37
N GLY A 52 3.16 12.02 12.82
CA GLY A 52 2.97 11.57 14.20
C GLY A 52 1.57 11.04 14.50
N GLU A 53 0.77 10.75 13.48
CA GLU A 53 -0.45 9.96 13.68
C GLU A 53 -0.07 8.52 14.03
N GLU A 54 -0.93 7.84 14.77
CA GLU A 54 -0.72 6.46 15.20
C GLU A 54 -1.76 5.55 14.56
N ILE A 55 -1.34 4.33 14.19
CA ILE A 55 -2.28 3.30 13.74
C ILE A 55 -3.18 2.94 14.92
N PRO A 56 -4.52 2.98 14.78
CA PRO A 56 -5.42 2.68 15.88
C PRO A 56 -5.15 1.29 16.49
N ALA A 57 -5.23 1.19 17.82
CA ALA A 57 -4.80 0.00 18.55
C ALA A 57 -5.57 -1.27 18.17
N ASP A 58 -6.85 -1.14 17.82
CA ASP A 58 -7.69 -2.23 17.32
C ASP A 58 -7.26 -2.71 15.93
N ILE A 59 -6.81 -1.81 15.06
CA ILE A 59 -6.21 -2.14 13.76
C ILE A 59 -4.88 -2.86 13.94
N VAL A 60 -4.02 -2.41 14.86
CA VAL A 60 -2.76 -3.09 15.18
C VAL A 60 -3.03 -4.49 15.72
N ALA A 61 -3.97 -4.64 16.66
CA ALA A 61 -4.34 -5.94 17.21
C ALA A 61 -4.84 -6.91 16.12
N ALA A 62 -5.61 -6.40 15.16
CA ALA A 62 -6.13 -7.20 14.05
C ALA A 62 -5.04 -7.78 13.13
N LEU A 63 -3.87 -7.13 13.01
CA LEU A 63 -2.75 -7.65 12.23
C LEU A 63 -2.25 -9.01 12.75
N SER A 64 -2.33 -9.25 14.05
CA SER A 64 -1.96 -10.51 14.71
C SER A 64 -3.14 -11.45 14.98
N ASP A 65 -4.38 -11.00 14.79
CA ASP A 65 -5.57 -11.82 15.04
C ASP A 65 -5.84 -12.77 13.86
N ASP A 66 -5.67 -14.07 14.09
CA ASP A 66 -5.89 -15.11 13.08
C ASP A 66 -7.36 -15.31 12.69
N SER A 67 -8.30 -14.74 13.43
CA SER A 67 -9.72 -14.70 13.03
C SER A 67 -10.03 -13.60 12.02
N VAL A 68 -9.14 -12.60 11.87
CA VAL A 68 -9.29 -11.49 10.93
C VAL A 68 -8.55 -11.78 9.63
N ILE A 69 -9.24 -11.66 8.49
CA ILE A 69 -8.64 -11.78 7.17
C ILE A 69 -8.06 -10.44 6.70
N LYS A 70 -6.76 -10.42 6.40
CA LYS A 70 -6.06 -9.25 5.85
C LYS A 70 -6.06 -9.32 4.34
N TRP A 71 -6.42 -8.23 3.68
CA TRP A 71 -6.40 -8.08 2.23
C TRP A 71 -5.45 -6.96 1.85
N SER A 72 -4.61 -7.19 0.84
CA SER A 72 -3.82 -6.14 0.22
C SER A 72 -3.49 -6.48 -1.23
N TYR A 73 -3.10 -5.46 -1.98
CA TYR A 73 -2.63 -5.63 -3.35
C TYR A 73 -1.12 -5.84 -3.35
N ASN A 74 -0.65 -7.05 -3.67
CA ASN A 74 0.74 -7.48 -3.52
C ASN A 74 1.19 -7.81 -2.07
N ASN A 75 0.34 -8.52 -1.33
CA ASN A 75 0.53 -9.00 0.06
C ASN A 75 1.94 -9.29 0.59
N ASN A 76 2.83 -9.84 -0.24
CA ASN A 76 4.19 -10.10 0.21
C ASN A 76 4.93 -8.80 0.59
N PHE A 77 4.62 -7.69 -0.08
CA PHE A 77 5.17 -6.39 0.25
C PHE A 77 4.66 -5.89 1.60
N GLU A 78 3.33 -5.76 1.77
CA GLU A 78 2.74 -5.16 2.97
C GLU A 78 3.10 -5.98 4.20
N ARG A 79 2.94 -7.31 4.14
CA ARG A 79 3.18 -8.19 5.30
C ARG A 79 4.62 -8.17 5.77
N VAL A 80 5.60 -8.19 4.86
CA VAL A 80 7.03 -8.18 5.23
C VAL A 80 7.44 -6.82 5.78
N SER A 81 6.99 -5.75 5.13
CA SER A 81 7.22 -4.37 5.57
C SER A 81 6.64 -4.11 6.97
N LEU A 82 5.39 -4.53 7.21
CA LEU A 82 4.74 -4.43 8.52
C LEU A 82 5.43 -5.30 9.56
N SER A 83 5.86 -6.52 9.19
CA SER A 83 6.59 -7.39 10.11
C SER A 83 7.88 -6.73 10.61
N ASN A 84 8.62 -6.08 9.70
CA ASN A 84 9.81 -5.31 10.06
C ASN A 84 9.46 -4.10 10.93
N TYR A 85 8.44 -3.32 10.55
CA TYR A 85 8.02 -2.11 11.26
C TYR A 85 7.59 -2.39 12.71
N PHE A 86 6.81 -3.45 12.94
CA PHE A 86 6.34 -3.85 14.27
C PHE A 86 7.33 -4.76 15.02
N GLY A 87 8.44 -5.15 14.39
CA GLY A 87 9.44 -6.05 14.99
C GLY A 87 8.88 -7.45 15.31
N THR A 88 7.87 -7.92 14.58
CA THR A 88 7.21 -9.22 14.77
C THR A 88 6.92 -9.89 13.43
N TRP A 89 6.79 -11.21 13.40
CA TRP A 89 6.45 -11.92 12.17
C TRP A 89 4.93 -12.09 12.05
N PHE A 90 4.33 -11.51 11.01
CA PHE A 90 2.93 -11.79 10.68
C PHE A 90 2.83 -13.02 9.79
N GLU A 91 2.21 -14.08 10.31
CA GLU A 91 2.03 -15.34 9.58
C GLU A 91 1.13 -15.15 8.34
N PRO A 92 1.44 -15.79 7.20
CA PRO A 92 0.73 -15.55 5.94
C PRO A 92 -0.67 -16.19 5.88
N GLY A 93 -1.02 -17.07 6.82
CA GLY A 93 -2.22 -17.92 6.76
C GLY A 93 -3.54 -17.15 6.57
N ASN A 94 -3.65 -15.97 7.18
CA ASN A 94 -4.85 -15.12 7.15
C ASN A 94 -4.71 -13.89 6.26
N TRP A 95 -3.69 -13.86 5.41
CA TRP A 95 -3.51 -12.80 4.42
C TRP A 95 -3.95 -13.27 3.03
N ARG A 96 -4.54 -12.35 2.25
CA ARG A 96 -5.09 -12.62 0.92
C ARG A 96 -4.63 -11.53 -0.04
N CYS A 97 -3.99 -11.98 -1.13
CA CYS A 97 -3.43 -11.08 -2.13
C CYS A 97 -4.41 -10.86 -3.29
N THR A 98 -4.95 -9.66 -3.42
CA THR A 98 -5.88 -9.34 -4.52
C THR A 98 -5.19 -9.29 -5.88
N MET A 99 -3.88 -9.00 -5.94
CA MET A 99 -3.10 -9.12 -7.19
C MET A 99 -3.07 -10.58 -7.71
N VAL A 100 -2.99 -11.57 -6.82
CA VAL A 100 -3.06 -13.00 -7.22
C VAL A 100 -4.45 -13.36 -7.71
N TRP A 101 -5.50 -12.86 -7.05
CA TRP A 101 -6.87 -13.02 -7.52
C TRP A 101 -7.10 -12.37 -8.89
N ALA A 102 -6.57 -11.16 -9.12
CA ALA A 102 -6.61 -10.53 -10.43
C ALA A 102 -5.99 -11.44 -11.51
N ALA A 103 -4.79 -11.97 -11.25
CA ALA A 103 -4.11 -12.89 -12.16
C ALA A 103 -4.93 -14.17 -12.41
N TYR A 104 -5.53 -14.74 -11.36
CA TYR A 104 -6.38 -15.93 -11.46
C TYR A 104 -7.58 -15.72 -12.38
N LEU A 105 -8.15 -14.51 -12.38
CA LEU A 105 -9.28 -14.11 -13.22
C LEU A 105 -8.87 -13.66 -14.63
N GLY A 106 -7.60 -13.79 -15.00
CA GLY A 106 -7.08 -13.30 -16.28
C GLY A 106 -7.01 -11.77 -16.39
N LEU A 107 -7.14 -11.05 -15.27
CA LEU A 107 -7.02 -9.60 -15.22
C LEU A 107 -5.54 -9.17 -15.17
N PRO A 108 -5.23 -7.92 -15.56
CA PRO A 108 -3.91 -7.35 -15.38
C PRO A 108 -3.44 -7.39 -13.92
N ARG A 109 -2.12 -7.54 -13.72
CA ARG A 109 -1.50 -7.57 -12.38
C ARG A 109 -0.99 -6.23 -11.88
N SER A 110 -0.99 -5.20 -12.72
CA SER A 110 -0.63 -3.86 -12.26
C SER A 110 -1.87 -3.19 -11.66
N LEU A 111 -1.68 -2.46 -10.56
CA LEU A 111 -2.76 -1.74 -9.90
C LEU A 111 -3.46 -0.75 -10.85
N GLU A 112 -2.68 -0.08 -11.69
CA GLU A 112 -3.18 0.86 -12.71
C GLU A 112 -4.09 0.14 -13.72
N ASP A 113 -3.62 -0.96 -14.29
CA ASP A 113 -4.34 -1.65 -15.37
C ASP A 113 -5.58 -2.37 -14.85
N VAL A 114 -5.49 -3.01 -13.68
CA VAL A 114 -6.67 -3.65 -13.07
C VAL A 114 -7.68 -2.59 -12.62
N GLY A 115 -7.22 -1.47 -12.08
CA GLY A 115 -8.08 -0.35 -11.70
C GLY A 115 -8.83 0.22 -12.90
N ALA A 116 -8.15 0.36 -14.05
CA ALA A 116 -8.77 0.78 -15.30
C ALA A 116 -9.86 -0.20 -15.77
N VAL A 117 -9.63 -1.51 -15.66
CA VAL A 117 -10.64 -2.53 -15.98
C VAL A 117 -11.85 -2.44 -15.03
N LEU A 118 -11.63 -2.13 -13.76
CA LEU A 118 -12.67 -1.94 -12.74
C LEU A 118 -13.37 -0.56 -12.81
N GLY A 119 -13.10 0.24 -13.84
CA GLY A 119 -13.72 1.55 -14.04
C GLY A 119 -13.27 2.61 -13.03
N LEU A 120 -12.09 2.45 -12.43
CA LEU A 120 -11.47 3.50 -11.60
C LEU A 120 -10.73 4.51 -12.48
N GLU A 121 -10.63 5.75 -12.00
CA GLU A 121 -9.99 6.84 -12.73
C GLU A 121 -8.50 6.56 -12.94
N LYS A 122 -8.13 6.14 -14.15
CA LYS A 122 -6.75 5.82 -14.55
C LYS A 122 -5.76 6.96 -14.22
N GLN A 123 -6.21 8.21 -14.33
CA GLN A 123 -5.38 9.38 -14.04
C GLN A 123 -4.86 9.38 -12.59
N LYS A 124 -5.73 9.11 -11.60
CA LYS A 124 -5.35 9.04 -10.17
C LYS A 124 -4.32 7.95 -9.91
N LEU A 125 -4.44 6.81 -10.60
CA LEU A 125 -3.51 5.70 -10.46
C LEU A 125 -2.15 5.97 -11.14
N SER A 126 -2.16 6.68 -12.28
CA SER A 126 -0.93 7.08 -12.97
C SER A 126 -0.14 8.13 -12.19
N GLU A 127 -0.84 9.09 -11.57
CA GLU A 127 -0.24 10.10 -10.69
C GLU A 127 0.42 9.48 -9.46
N GLY A 128 -0.17 8.42 -8.92
CA GLY A 128 0.40 7.65 -7.82
C GLY A 128 1.83 7.18 -8.07
N LYS A 129 2.17 6.74 -9.29
CA LYS A 129 3.54 6.32 -9.63
C LYS A 129 4.56 7.44 -9.45
N ASP A 130 4.19 8.67 -9.81
CA ASP A 130 5.06 9.84 -9.66
C ASP A 130 5.21 10.23 -8.20
N LEU A 131 4.14 10.11 -7.41
CA LEU A 131 4.15 10.39 -5.96
C LEU A 131 4.97 9.36 -5.18
N ILE A 132 4.80 8.06 -5.47
CA ILE A 132 5.64 6.98 -4.94
C ILE A 132 7.10 7.27 -5.29
N ARG A 133 7.42 7.56 -6.55
CA ARG A 133 8.79 7.88 -6.95
C ARG A 133 9.35 9.10 -6.19
N TYR A 134 8.51 10.08 -5.88
CA TYR A 134 8.94 11.30 -5.21
C TYR A 134 9.24 11.08 -3.72
N PHE A 135 8.38 10.35 -2.99
CA PHE A 135 8.47 10.18 -1.53
C PHE A 135 9.12 8.85 -1.08
N CYS A 136 8.96 7.77 -1.84
CA CYS A 136 9.39 6.42 -1.46
C CYS A 136 10.77 6.02 -1.99
N VAL A 137 11.33 6.79 -2.93
CA VAL A 137 12.60 6.50 -3.59
C VAL A 137 13.60 7.63 -3.33
N PRO A 138 14.90 7.33 -3.07
CA PRO A 138 15.92 8.35 -2.94
C PRO A 138 15.97 9.28 -4.15
N CYS A 139 16.10 10.58 -3.91
CA CYS A 139 16.28 11.57 -4.97
C CYS A 139 17.76 11.86 -5.19
N LYS A 140 18.14 12.16 -6.44
CA LYS A 140 19.51 12.62 -6.71
C LYS A 140 19.71 14.03 -6.13
N PRO A 141 20.85 14.32 -5.49
CA PRO A 141 21.15 15.66 -5.00
C PRO A 141 21.38 16.59 -6.20
N THR A 142 20.70 17.74 -6.20
CA THR A 142 20.79 18.78 -7.23
C THR A 142 20.81 20.15 -6.58
N LYS A 143 21.18 21.19 -7.33
CA LYS A 143 21.07 22.58 -6.82
C LYS A 143 19.60 22.96 -6.53
N ALA A 144 18.67 22.53 -7.38
CA ALA A 144 17.26 22.89 -7.28
C ALA A 144 16.54 22.28 -6.05
N ASN A 145 16.93 21.07 -5.63
CA ASN A 145 16.40 20.45 -4.42
C ASN A 145 17.28 20.68 -3.19
N GLY A 146 18.26 21.60 -3.23
CA GLY A 146 19.12 21.91 -2.09
C GLY A 146 20.05 20.78 -1.68
N GLY A 147 20.43 19.88 -2.59
CA GLY A 147 21.33 18.76 -2.31
C GLY A 147 20.67 17.60 -1.55
N ARG A 148 19.34 17.58 -1.45
CA ARG A 148 18.60 16.51 -0.76
C ARG A 148 18.78 15.16 -1.44
N THR A 149 18.81 14.11 -0.61
CA THR A 149 18.85 12.70 -1.03
C THR A 149 17.52 11.96 -0.79
N ARG A 150 16.57 12.59 -0.10
CA ARG A 150 15.20 12.11 0.15
C ARG A 150 14.23 13.30 0.16
N ASN A 151 13.01 13.11 -0.33
CA ASN A 151 11.94 14.09 -0.14
C ASN A 151 11.08 13.69 1.08
N LEU A 152 10.71 14.69 1.88
CA LEU A 152 9.90 14.56 3.08
C LEU A 152 8.59 15.33 2.85
N PRO A 153 7.54 15.08 3.63
CA PRO A 153 6.26 15.79 3.50
C PRO A 153 6.41 17.31 3.46
N GLY A 154 7.31 17.86 4.29
CA GLY A 154 7.58 19.30 4.36
C GLY A 154 8.22 19.92 3.11
N HIS A 155 8.78 19.11 2.19
CA HIS A 155 9.38 19.63 0.95
C HIS A 155 8.35 19.94 -0.14
N ASP A 156 7.18 19.31 -0.09
CA ASP A 156 6.08 19.51 -1.04
C ASP A 156 4.76 19.03 -0.41
N ARG A 157 4.13 19.91 0.39
CA ARG A 157 2.91 19.57 1.14
C ARG A 157 1.72 19.26 0.24
N GLU A 158 1.61 19.93 -0.90
CA GLU A 158 0.54 19.68 -1.86
C GLU A 158 0.66 18.29 -2.49
N LYS A 159 1.88 17.87 -2.87
CA LYS A 159 2.10 16.47 -3.27
C LYS A 159 1.84 15.49 -2.14
N TRP A 160 2.14 15.85 -0.89
CA TRP A 160 1.88 14.98 0.24
C TRP A 160 0.38 14.71 0.43
N GLU A 161 -0.46 15.74 0.35
CA GLU A 161 -1.92 15.56 0.41
C GLU A 161 -2.46 14.70 -0.76
N ARG A 162 -1.92 14.90 -1.97
CA ARG A 162 -2.26 14.03 -3.12
C ARG A 162 -1.79 12.59 -2.92
N PHE A 163 -0.67 12.39 -2.24
CA PHE A 163 -0.14 11.07 -1.93
C PHE A 163 -1.03 10.33 -0.92
N LYS A 164 -1.51 11.01 0.12
CA LYS A 164 -2.52 10.47 1.03
C LYS A 164 -3.81 10.07 0.30
N ALA A 165 -4.30 10.93 -0.59
CA ALA A 165 -5.49 10.63 -1.40
C ALA A 165 -5.27 9.43 -2.34
N TYR A 166 -4.05 9.27 -2.87
CA TYR A 166 -3.68 8.12 -3.70
C TYR A 166 -3.69 6.81 -2.91
N THR A 167 -3.08 6.75 -1.71
CA THR A 167 -3.11 5.56 -0.85
C THR A 167 -4.55 5.10 -0.59
N GLY A 168 -5.46 6.04 -0.32
CA GLY A 168 -6.88 5.70 -0.19
C GLY A 168 -7.52 5.14 -1.47
N THR A 169 -7.08 5.61 -2.65
CA THR A 169 -7.57 5.12 -3.95
C THR A 169 -7.05 3.72 -4.27
N ALA A 170 -5.81 3.39 -3.91
CA ALA A 170 -5.21 2.08 -4.11
C ALA A 170 -5.96 0.99 -3.32
N ASP A 171 -6.34 1.30 -2.08
CA ASP A 171 -7.11 0.39 -1.22
C ASP A 171 -8.51 0.09 -1.82
N ALA A 172 -9.14 1.10 -2.44
CA ALA A 172 -10.43 0.94 -3.12
C ALA A 172 -10.38 -0.05 -4.32
N VAL A 173 -9.23 -0.20 -5.00
CA VAL A 173 -9.04 -1.21 -6.06
C VAL A 173 -9.17 -2.62 -5.47
N CYS A 174 -8.50 -2.85 -4.34
CA CYS A 174 -8.49 -4.12 -3.63
C CYS A 174 -9.93 -4.50 -3.19
N ILE A 175 -10.66 -3.53 -2.63
CA ILE A 175 -12.05 -3.69 -2.19
C ILE A 175 -12.96 -4.04 -3.37
N LYS A 176 -12.93 -3.24 -4.45
CA LYS A 176 -13.76 -3.49 -5.65
C LYS A 176 -13.52 -4.85 -6.28
N LEU A 177 -12.25 -5.28 -6.37
CA LEU A 177 -11.93 -6.59 -6.91
C LEU A 177 -12.51 -7.71 -6.05
N ARG A 178 -12.43 -7.58 -4.72
CA ARG A 178 -13.03 -8.53 -3.77
C ARG A 178 -14.55 -8.59 -3.89
N GLU A 179 -15.21 -7.44 -4.01
CA GLU A 179 -16.66 -7.36 -4.20
C GLU A 179 -17.10 -7.95 -5.54
N GLY A 180 -16.37 -7.68 -6.61
CA GLY A 180 -16.62 -8.27 -7.92
C GLY A 180 -16.47 -9.80 -7.93
N ILE A 181 -15.52 -10.33 -7.16
CA ILE A 181 -15.38 -11.78 -6.95
C ILE A 181 -16.55 -12.33 -6.14
N ARG A 182 -16.89 -11.71 -5.01
CA ARG A 182 -17.96 -12.18 -4.10
C ARG A 182 -19.34 -12.17 -4.77
N SER A 183 -19.61 -11.17 -5.60
CA SER A 183 -20.88 -11.02 -6.31
C SER A 183 -21.02 -11.91 -7.54
N GLY A 184 -19.97 -12.64 -7.94
CA GLY A 184 -19.96 -13.44 -9.16
C GLY A 184 -19.89 -12.62 -10.46
N ILE A 185 -19.79 -11.28 -10.37
CA ILE A 185 -19.64 -10.42 -11.54
C ILE A 185 -18.31 -10.68 -12.26
N LEU A 186 -17.27 -11.04 -11.50
CA LEU A 186 -15.94 -11.35 -12.02
C LEU A 186 -15.64 -12.86 -12.08
N SER A 187 -16.57 -13.74 -11.70
CA SER A 187 -16.41 -15.18 -11.94
C SER A 187 -16.70 -15.45 -13.42
N GLY A 188 -15.66 -15.65 -14.21
CA GLY A 188 -15.78 -16.02 -15.62
C GLY A 188 -16.73 -17.22 -15.80
N GLY A 189 -17.62 -17.12 -16.78
CA GLY A 189 -18.41 -18.25 -17.29
C GLY A 189 -17.58 -19.21 -18.10
#